data_AF-A0AAW8TW49-F1
#
_entry.id   AF-A0AAW8TW49-F1
#
_cell.length_a   1.000
_cell.length_b   1.000
_cell.length_c   1.000
_cell.angle_alpha   90.00
_cell.angle_beta   90.00
_cell.angle_gamma   90.00
#
_symmetry.space_group_name_H-M   'P 1'
#
loop_
_entity.id
_entity.type
_entity.pdbx_description
1 polymer ?
#
loop_
_entity_poly.entity_id
_entity_poly.type
_entity_poly.pdbx_seq_one_letter_code
_entity_poly.pdbx_strand_id
1 'polypeptide(L)'
;MARKKTITRDQILDAAYTVVSTEGFSRFTARNIAAKMNCSTQPIYLEFQNMEDLKMALIKKVHEHLANDIFPVVHTGNKVNDLVLNYVGFATKERRLYRAMYLEEYGGGQEMQEFSSNYYYKSLIQAEPRFKDLSEEQVDSLHMGTWIVATGIAALMSSGIIQPTEEQIVRLVDETMDSILARKEPIQLS
;
A
#
# COMPACT_ATOMS: atom_id res chain seq x y z
N MET A 1 12.43 -20.87 -39.05
CA MET A 1 12.24 -19.47 -38.63
C MET A 1 12.42 -19.38 -37.13
N ALA A 2 13.22 -18.43 -36.63
CA ALA A 2 13.30 -18.18 -35.19
C ALA A 2 11.93 -17.71 -34.68
N ARG A 3 11.39 -18.37 -33.63
CA ARG A 3 10.13 -17.97 -33.01
C ARG A 3 10.28 -16.53 -32.53
N LYS A 4 9.46 -15.62 -33.07
CA LYS A 4 9.41 -14.21 -32.61
C LYS A 4 9.17 -14.27 -31.10
N LYS A 5 10.08 -13.71 -30.29
CA LYS A 5 9.87 -13.65 -28.83
C LYS A 5 8.61 -12.83 -28.59
N THR A 6 7.55 -13.51 -28.18
CA THR A 6 6.31 -12.85 -27.75
C THR A 6 6.57 -12.27 -26.36
N ILE A 7 6.50 -10.95 -26.24
CA ILE A 7 6.54 -10.28 -24.94
C ILE A 7 5.20 -10.53 -24.28
N THR A 8 5.21 -11.08 -23.07
CA THR A 8 3.99 -11.47 -22.36
C THR A 8 3.46 -10.35 -21.47
N ARG A 9 2.17 -10.44 -21.11
CA ARG A 9 1.53 -9.56 -20.12
C ARG A 9 2.34 -9.44 -18.81
N ASP A 10 2.85 -10.56 -18.29
CA ASP A 10 3.64 -10.57 -17.05
C ASP A 10 4.99 -9.86 -17.20
N GLN A 11 5.67 -10.02 -18.33
CA GLN A 11 6.93 -9.32 -18.60
C GLN A 11 6.72 -7.80 -18.66
N ILE A 12 5.59 -7.36 -19.23
CA ILE A 12 5.21 -5.95 -19.25
C ILE A 12 4.94 -5.44 -17.83
N LEU A 13 4.22 -6.21 -17.00
CA LEU A 13 3.94 -5.87 -15.61
C LEU A 13 5.21 -5.78 -14.77
N ASP A 14 6.15 -6.72 -14.92
CA ASP A 14 7.41 -6.69 -14.18
C ASP A 14 8.31 -5.51 -14.60
N ALA A 15 8.31 -5.18 -15.89
CA ALA A 15 8.98 -3.98 -16.40
C ALA A 15 8.34 -2.70 -15.85
N ALA A 16 7.01 -2.64 -15.84
CA ALA A 16 6.24 -1.52 -15.32
C ALA A 16 6.45 -1.34 -13.80
N TYR A 17 6.42 -2.43 -13.04
CA TYR A 17 6.75 -2.45 -11.62
C TYR A 17 8.17 -1.92 -11.38
N THR A 18 9.14 -2.35 -12.19
CA THR A 18 10.52 -1.87 -12.07
C THR A 18 10.61 -0.36 -12.34
N VAL A 19 9.90 0.15 -13.34
CA VAL A 19 9.85 1.60 -13.62
C VAL A 19 9.26 2.35 -12.43
N VAL A 20 8.13 1.91 -11.86
CA VAL A 20 7.51 2.62 -10.73
C VAL A 20 8.36 2.53 -9.46
N SER A 21 8.87 1.35 -9.11
CA SER A 21 9.70 1.15 -7.91
C SER A 21 11.05 1.87 -7.97
N THR A 22 11.52 2.25 -9.16
CA THR A 22 12.79 2.98 -9.32
C THR A 22 12.62 4.44 -9.71
N GLU A 23 11.57 4.81 -10.44
CA GLU A 23 11.41 6.15 -11.02
C GLU A 23 10.07 6.83 -10.68
N GLY A 24 9.13 6.14 -10.03
CA GLY A 24 7.81 6.66 -9.63
C GLY A 24 6.75 6.65 -10.75
N PHE A 25 5.50 7.00 -10.43
CA PHE A 25 4.41 6.96 -11.42
C PHE A 25 4.52 8.07 -12.47
N SER A 26 5.20 9.18 -12.16
CA SER A 26 5.52 10.21 -13.16
C SER A 26 6.28 9.66 -14.39
N ARG A 27 6.92 8.50 -14.26
CA ARG A 27 7.72 7.84 -15.30
C ARG A 27 7.02 6.62 -15.90
N PHE A 28 5.81 6.31 -15.45
CA PHE A 28 4.95 5.24 -15.95
C PHE A 28 4.38 5.60 -17.33
N THR A 29 5.19 5.41 -18.37
CA THR A 29 4.80 5.67 -19.76
C THR A 29 5.11 4.46 -20.64
N ALA A 30 4.31 4.24 -21.70
CA ALA A 30 4.55 3.16 -22.65
C ALA A 30 5.99 3.16 -23.18
N ARG A 31 6.55 4.35 -23.46
CA ARG A 31 7.93 4.49 -23.95
C ARG A 31 8.96 4.02 -22.93
N ASN A 32 8.85 4.43 -21.67
CA ASN A 32 9.81 4.03 -20.63
C ASN A 32 9.71 2.52 -20.32
N ILE A 33 8.49 1.99 -20.27
CA ILE A 33 8.26 0.55 -20.03
C ILE A 33 8.80 -0.28 -21.19
N ALA A 34 8.54 0.11 -22.43
CA ALA A 34 9.07 -0.55 -23.62
C ALA A 34 10.61 -0.48 -23.69
N ALA A 35 11.19 0.68 -23.33
CA ALA A 35 12.64 0.84 -23.25
C ALA A 35 13.26 -0.13 -22.21
N LYS A 36 12.59 -0.34 -21.07
CA LYS A 36 13.03 -1.32 -20.05
C LYS A 36 13.09 -2.75 -20.59
N MET A 37 12.22 -3.10 -21.53
CA MET A 37 12.18 -4.41 -22.19
C MET A 37 12.98 -4.47 -23.50
N ASN A 38 13.62 -3.37 -23.91
CA ASN A 38 14.30 -3.21 -25.20
C ASN A 38 13.39 -3.54 -26.41
N CYS A 39 12.15 -3.04 -26.39
CA CYS A 39 11.18 -3.25 -27.46
C CYS A 39 10.46 -1.96 -27.90
N SER A 40 9.63 -2.06 -28.93
CA SER A 40 8.69 -0.99 -29.29
C SER A 40 7.54 -0.92 -28.28
N THR A 41 6.71 0.12 -28.33
CA THR A 41 5.51 0.24 -27.48
C THR A 41 4.38 -0.70 -27.92
N GLN A 42 4.46 -1.28 -29.13
CA GLN A 42 3.40 -2.10 -29.71
C GLN A 42 2.97 -3.29 -28.84
N PRO A 43 3.88 -4.08 -28.21
CA PRO A 43 3.48 -5.21 -27.37
C PRO A 43 2.63 -4.82 -26.17
N ILE A 44 2.81 -3.61 -25.63
CA ILE A 44 1.99 -3.11 -24.52
C ILE A 44 0.52 -3.00 -24.95
N TYR A 45 0.27 -2.41 -26.12
CA TYR A 45 -1.09 -2.24 -26.65
C TYR A 45 -1.70 -3.50 -27.26
N LEU A 46 -0.92 -4.58 -27.42
CA LEU A 46 -1.44 -5.90 -27.77
C LEU A 46 -1.96 -6.65 -26.54
N GLU A 47 -1.30 -6.44 -25.38
CA GLU A 47 -1.62 -7.14 -24.14
C GLU A 47 -2.55 -6.35 -23.22
N PHE A 48 -2.60 -5.02 -23.35
CA PHE A 48 -3.41 -4.10 -22.53
C PHE A 48 -4.25 -3.17 -23.41
N GLN A 49 -5.46 -2.86 -22.95
CA GLN A 49 -6.38 -1.98 -23.71
C GLN A 49 -5.82 -0.56 -23.85
N ASN A 50 -5.18 -0.06 -22.80
CA ASN A 50 -4.56 1.26 -22.73
C ASN A 50 -3.61 1.31 -21.52
N MET A 51 -3.00 2.48 -21.27
CA MET A 51 -2.10 2.67 -20.13
C MET A 51 -2.81 2.58 -18.77
N GLU A 52 -4.11 2.86 -18.71
CA GLU A 52 -4.90 2.77 -17.47
C GLU A 52 -5.14 1.30 -17.09
N ASP A 53 -5.48 0.43 -18.04
CA ASP A 53 -5.58 -1.02 -17.82
C ASP A 53 -4.25 -1.59 -17.31
N LEU A 54 -3.12 -1.14 -17.85
CA LEU A 54 -1.79 -1.50 -17.33
C LEU A 54 -1.55 -0.96 -15.91
N LYS A 55 -1.96 0.29 -15.62
CA LYS A 55 -1.84 0.90 -14.28
C LYS A 55 -2.62 0.09 -13.25
N MET A 56 -3.88 -0.24 -13.54
CA MET A 56 -4.74 -1.02 -12.64
C MET A 56 -4.22 -2.44 -12.43
N ALA A 57 -3.71 -3.09 -13.48
CA ALA A 57 -3.09 -4.40 -13.34
C ALA A 57 -1.81 -4.35 -12.49
N LEU A 58 -1.01 -3.29 -12.60
CA LEU A 58 0.14 -3.07 -11.73
C LEU A 58 -0.28 -2.83 -10.27
N ILE A 59 -1.25 -1.95 -10.03
CA ILE A 59 -1.78 -1.68 -8.68
C ILE A 59 -2.26 -2.98 -8.04
N LYS A 60 -3.01 -3.81 -8.78
CA LYS A 60 -3.46 -5.12 -8.32
C LYS A 60 -2.29 -6.04 -7.93
N LYS A 61 -1.23 -6.10 -8.74
CA LYS A 61 -0.01 -6.88 -8.42
C LYS A 61 0.66 -6.38 -7.13
N VAL A 62 0.67 -5.06 -6.89
CA VAL A 62 1.18 -4.48 -5.64
C VAL A 62 0.29 -4.84 -4.45
N HIS A 63 -1.04 -4.77 -4.60
CA HIS A 63 -1.98 -5.19 -3.56
C HIS A 63 -1.80 -6.66 -3.18
N GLU A 64 -1.64 -7.55 -4.16
CA GLU A 64 -1.39 -8.97 -3.94
C GLU A 64 -0.07 -9.20 -3.18
N HIS A 65 0.99 -8.49 -3.53
CA HIS A 65 2.26 -8.53 -2.80
C HIS A 65 2.10 -8.06 -1.35
N LEU A 66 1.44 -6.92 -1.13
CA LEU A 66 1.19 -6.41 0.22
C LEU A 66 0.35 -7.39 1.05
N ALA A 67 -0.74 -7.92 0.49
CA ALA A 67 -1.67 -8.79 1.19
C ALA A 67 -1.10 -10.18 1.51
N ASN A 68 -0.20 -10.71 0.67
CA ASN A 68 0.32 -12.07 0.81
C ASN A 68 1.68 -12.12 1.51
N ASP A 69 2.55 -11.13 1.28
CA ASP A 69 3.95 -11.20 1.68
C ASP A 69 4.31 -10.21 2.80
N ILE A 70 3.68 -9.03 2.82
CA ILE A 70 4.07 -7.94 3.73
C ILE A 70 3.16 -7.87 4.95
N PHE A 71 1.86 -7.69 4.76
CA PHE A 71 0.90 -7.46 5.84
C PHE A 71 0.64 -8.67 6.76
N PRO A 72 0.73 -9.94 6.32
CA PRO A 72 0.52 -11.09 7.19
C PRO A 72 1.65 -11.38 8.20
N VAL A 73 2.78 -10.67 8.14
CA VAL A 73 3.92 -10.95 9.02
C VAL A 73 3.57 -10.61 10.48
N VAL A 74 3.76 -11.58 11.38
CA VAL A 74 3.44 -11.45 12.80
C VAL A 74 4.65 -10.94 13.58
N HIS A 75 4.45 -9.93 14.42
CA HIS A 75 5.48 -9.36 15.31
C HIS A 75 5.09 -9.48 16.78
N THR A 76 3.88 -9.04 17.10
CA THR A 76 3.33 -8.92 18.46
C THR A 76 2.20 -9.90 18.72
N GLY A 77 1.53 -10.39 17.66
CA GLY A 77 0.32 -11.20 17.74
C GLY A 77 -0.97 -10.37 17.79
N ASN A 78 -0.87 -9.04 17.98
CA ASN A 78 -1.99 -8.13 17.77
C ASN A 78 -2.03 -7.71 16.30
N LYS A 79 -3.12 -8.04 15.59
CA LYS A 79 -3.18 -7.86 14.13
C LYS A 79 -3.10 -6.41 13.68
N VAL A 80 -3.60 -5.47 14.47
CA VAL A 80 -3.55 -4.04 14.13
C VAL A 80 -2.13 -3.52 14.25
N ASN A 81 -1.48 -3.84 15.36
CA ASN A 81 -0.10 -3.45 15.61
C ASN A 81 0.84 -4.08 14.58
N ASP A 82 0.65 -5.37 14.27
CA ASP A 82 1.44 -6.07 13.26
C ASP A 82 1.25 -5.44 11.86
N LEU A 83 0.00 -5.09 11.49
CA LEU A 83 -0.28 -4.39 10.25
C LEU A 83 0.43 -3.02 10.16
N VAL A 84 0.40 -2.24 11.24
CA VAL A 84 1.10 -0.94 11.28
C VAL A 84 2.62 -1.12 11.16
N LEU A 85 3.21 -2.07 11.89
CA LEU A 85 4.64 -2.37 11.82
C LEU A 85 5.04 -2.81 10.40
N ASN A 86 4.23 -3.66 9.76
CA ASN A 86 4.44 -4.10 8.39
C ASN A 86 4.34 -2.95 7.39
N TYR A 87 3.35 -2.08 7.55
CA TYR A 87 3.18 -0.88 6.73
C TYR A 87 4.38 0.08 6.85
N VAL A 88 4.84 0.36 8.07
CA VAL A 88 6.02 1.19 8.32
C VAL A 88 7.30 0.52 7.81
N GLY A 89 7.42 -0.79 7.97
CA GLY A 89 8.50 -1.61 7.43
C GLY A 89 8.57 -1.54 5.90
N PHE A 90 7.44 -1.63 5.22
CA PHE A 90 7.33 -1.44 3.78
C PHE A 90 7.75 -0.03 3.37
N ALA A 91 7.26 1.01 4.05
CA ALA A 91 7.61 2.39 3.76
C ALA A 91 9.11 2.67 3.90
N THR A 92 9.80 1.97 4.80
CA THR A 92 11.23 2.15 5.05
C THR A 92 12.14 1.28 4.17
N LYS A 93 11.72 0.06 3.82
CA LYS A 93 12.46 -0.87 2.95
C LYS A 93 12.24 -0.57 1.47
N GLU A 94 11.02 -0.24 1.07
CA GLU A 94 10.61 -0.01 -0.32
C GLU A 94 10.17 1.44 -0.57
N ARG A 95 10.96 2.41 -0.06
CA ARG A 95 10.64 3.85 -0.01
C ARG A 95 10.07 4.43 -1.30
N ARG A 96 10.65 4.06 -2.45
CA ARG A 96 10.23 4.62 -3.76
C ARG A 96 8.87 4.10 -4.17
N LEU A 97 8.63 2.79 -4.02
CA LEU A 97 7.33 2.20 -4.30
C LEU A 97 6.28 2.75 -3.32
N TYR A 98 6.62 2.83 -2.03
CA TYR A 98 5.76 3.45 -1.03
C TYR A 98 5.33 4.87 -1.43
N ARG A 99 6.29 5.74 -1.77
CA ARG A 99 5.99 7.11 -2.22
C ARG A 99 5.09 7.14 -3.44
N ALA A 100 5.39 6.31 -4.44
CA ALA A 100 4.59 6.23 -5.67
C ALA A 100 3.15 5.79 -5.39
N MET A 101 2.96 4.81 -4.50
CA MET A 101 1.64 4.25 -4.22
C MET A 101 0.81 5.11 -3.26
N TYR A 102 1.42 5.71 -2.23
CA TYR A 102 0.70 6.34 -1.12
C TYR A 102 0.80 7.87 -1.04
N LEU A 103 1.78 8.51 -1.68
CA LEU A 103 2.06 9.94 -1.51
C LEU A 103 1.93 10.78 -2.80
N GLU A 104 1.97 10.16 -3.97
CA GLU A 104 1.84 10.87 -5.25
C GLU A 104 0.36 10.98 -5.68
N GLU A 105 -0.10 12.21 -5.99
CA GLU A 105 -1.49 12.51 -6.41
C GLU A 105 -1.90 11.76 -7.70
N TYR A 106 -0.96 11.55 -8.61
CA TYR A 106 -1.16 10.76 -9.85
C TYR A 106 -0.97 9.24 -9.64
N GLY A 107 -0.66 8.82 -8.42
CA GLY A 107 -0.43 7.44 -8.03
C GLY A 107 -1.71 6.62 -7.91
N GLY A 108 -1.64 5.53 -7.15
CA GLY A 108 -2.80 4.71 -6.79
C GLY A 108 -3.39 5.11 -5.43
N GLY A 109 -3.30 6.37 -5.01
CA GLY A 109 -3.54 6.78 -3.63
C GLY A 109 -4.95 6.46 -3.13
N GLN A 110 -5.98 6.66 -3.96
CA GLN A 110 -7.36 6.28 -3.64
C GLN A 110 -7.50 4.75 -3.59
N GLU A 111 -6.94 4.04 -4.57
CA GLU A 111 -6.96 2.58 -4.62
C GLU A 111 -6.22 1.95 -3.43
N MET A 112 -5.13 2.58 -2.99
CA MET A 112 -4.36 2.19 -1.81
C MET A 112 -5.10 2.45 -0.51
N GLN A 113 -5.84 3.56 -0.42
CA GLN A 113 -6.71 3.86 0.72
C GLN A 113 -7.85 2.85 0.81
N GLU A 114 -8.51 2.54 -0.31
CA GLU A 114 -9.56 1.52 -0.36
C GLU A 114 -9.00 0.15 0.01
N PHE A 115 -7.82 -0.20 -0.52
CA PHE A 115 -7.14 -1.44 -0.17
C PHE A 115 -6.77 -1.51 1.31
N SER A 116 -6.20 -0.45 1.87
CA SER A 116 -5.83 -0.40 3.30
C SER A 116 -7.06 -0.50 4.19
N SER A 117 -8.13 0.23 3.87
CA SER A 117 -9.40 0.18 4.60
C SER A 117 -9.99 -1.22 4.59
N ASN A 118 -10.09 -1.85 3.41
CA ASN A 118 -10.61 -3.20 3.27
C ASN A 118 -9.77 -4.25 4.02
N TYR A 119 -8.44 -4.13 3.96
CA TYR A 119 -7.53 -5.03 4.68
C TYR A 119 -7.63 -4.82 6.20
N TYR A 120 -7.70 -3.56 6.62
CA TYR A 120 -7.80 -3.16 8.02
C TYR A 120 -9.14 -3.61 8.64
N TYR A 121 -10.26 -3.41 7.95
CA TYR A 121 -11.58 -3.89 8.37
C TYR A 121 -11.59 -5.41 8.59
N LYS A 122 -11.03 -6.18 7.62
CA LYS A 122 -10.84 -7.64 7.78
C LYS A 122 -9.95 -7.99 8.97
N SER A 123 -8.86 -7.23 9.16
CA SER A 123 -7.88 -7.47 10.22
C SER A 123 -8.40 -7.11 11.61
N LEU A 124 -9.26 -6.10 11.73
CA LEU A 124 -9.91 -5.67 12.97
C LEU A 124 -11.10 -6.57 13.34
N ILE A 125 -12.13 -6.57 12.50
CA ILE A 125 -13.48 -7.03 12.89
C ILE A 125 -13.56 -8.55 12.94
N GLN A 126 -12.76 -9.25 12.12
CA GLN A 126 -12.78 -10.72 12.11
C GLN A 126 -11.84 -11.36 13.13
N ALA A 127 -10.93 -10.59 13.74
CA ALA A 127 -9.82 -11.16 14.51
C ALA A 127 -9.85 -10.86 16.00
N GLU A 128 -10.44 -9.73 16.40
CA GLU A 128 -10.26 -9.18 17.74
C GLU A 128 -11.64 -8.99 18.39
N PRO A 129 -12.02 -9.85 19.36
CA PRO A 129 -13.32 -9.78 20.03
C PRO A 129 -13.64 -8.41 20.64
N ARG A 130 -12.61 -7.62 20.99
CA ARG A 130 -12.75 -6.26 21.56
C ARG A 130 -13.38 -5.25 20.60
N PHE A 131 -13.41 -5.53 19.30
CA PHE A 131 -13.93 -4.62 18.27
C PHE A 131 -15.26 -5.05 17.65
N LYS A 132 -15.81 -6.20 18.07
CA LYS A 132 -17.00 -6.81 17.43
C LYS A 132 -18.27 -5.96 17.54
N ASP A 133 -18.37 -5.14 18.60
CA ASP A 133 -19.58 -4.37 18.94
C ASP A 133 -19.48 -2.90 18.46
N LEU A 134 -18.44 -2.56 17.68
CA LEU A 134 -18.27 -1.21 17.14
C LEU A 134 -19.21 -0.96 15.96
N SER A 135 -19.74 0.25 15.86
CA SER A 135 -20.43 0.71 14.65
C SER A 135 -19.44 0.91 13.50
N GLU A 136 -19.96 0.93 12.27
CA GLU A 136 -19.17 1.22 11.07
C GLU A 136 -18.41 2.56 11.19
N GLU A 137 -19.08 3.62 11.68
CA GLU A 137 -18.46 4.93 11.91
C GLU A 137 -17.30 4.89 12.94
N GLN A 138 -17.42 4.04 13.96
CA GLN A 138 -16.35 3.86 14.95
C GLN A 138 -15.15 3.11 14.37
N VAL A 139 -15.41 2.12 13.51
CA VAL A 139 -14.38 1.37 12.78
C VAL A 139 -13.65 2.30 11.81
N ASP A 140 -14.38 3.13 11.08
CA ASP A 140 -13.78 4.11 10.17
C ASP A 140 -12.92 5.12 10.92
N SER A 141 -13.38 5.59 12.08
CA SER A 141 -12.59 6.49 12.95
C SER A 141 -11.30 5.81 13.41
N LEU A 142 -11.37 4.54 13.80
CA LEU A 142 -10.19 3.75 14.21
C LEU A 142 -9.22 3.53 13.05
N HIS A 143 -9.72 3.16 11.88
CA HIS A 143 -8.91 2.98 10.67
C HIS A 143 -8.20 4.28 10.33
N MET A 144 -8.94 5.38 10.26
CA MET A 144 -8.39 6.68 9.87
C MET A 144 -7.34 7.16 10.86
N GLY A 145 -7.63 7.11 12.17
CA GLY A 145 -6.67 7.53 13.19
C GLY A 145 -5.40 6.68 13.18
N THR A 146 -5.55 5.36 13.08
CA THR A 146 -4.42 4.43 12.99
C THR A 146 -3.61 4.66 11.72
N TRP A 147 -4.28 4.87 10.59
CA TRP A 147 -3.62 5.12 9.31
C TRP A 147 -2.87 6.45 9.28
N ILE A 148 -3.43 7.52 9.87
CA ILE A 148 -2.75 8.82 10.01
C ILE A 148 -1.47 8.67 10.83
N VAL A 149 -1.54 7.99 11.99
CA VAL A 149 -0.37 7.75 12.84
C VAL A 149 0.68 6.92 12.12
N ALA A 150 0.26 5.80 11.50
CA ALA A 150 1.15 4.93 10.73
C ALA A 150 1.83 5.69 9.58
N THR A 151 1.07 6.52 8.85
CA THR A 151 1.58 7.34 7.74
C THR A 151 2.55 8.42 8.23
N GLY A 152 2.24 9.09 9.34
CA GLY A 152 3.13 10.07 9.96
C GLY A 152 4.47 9.45 10.37
N ILE A 153 4.43 8.29 11.02
CA ILE A 153 5.62 7.52 11.41
C ILE A 153 6.39 7.10 10.15
N ALA A 154 5.72 6.49 9.16
CA ALA A 154 6.31 6.05 7.91
C ALA A 154 6.99 7.18 7.13
N ALA A 155 6.34 8.34 7.02
CA ALA A 155 6.88 9.51 6.32
C ALA A 155 8.15 10.06 7.01
N LEU A 156 8.11 10.20 8.34
CA LEU A 156 9.25 10.70 9.11
C LEU A 156 10.42 9.70 9.12
N MET A 157 10.14 8.40 9.25
CA MET A 157 11.15 7.34 9.21
C MET A 157 11.75 7.16 7.81
N SER A 158 10.94 7.16 6.76
CA SER A 158 11.43 7.06 5.37
C SER A 158 12.30 8.25 4.96
N SER A 159 12.10 9.40 5.60
CA SER A 159 12.93 10.61 5.47
C SER A 159 14.15 10.62 6.40
N GLY A 160 14.29 9.64 7.30
CA GLY A 160 15.39 9.54 8.26
C GLY A 160 15.35 10.54 9.41
N ILE A 161 14.21 11.21 9.64
CA ILE A 161 14.05 12.25 10.66
C ILE A 161 13.92 11.63 12.06
N ILE A 162 13.21 10.50 12.16
CA ILE A 162 13.03 9.74 13.41
C ILE A 162 13.36 8.26 13.19
N GLN A 163 13.68 7.56 14.27
CA GLN A 163 13.94 6.11 14.28
C GLN A 163 13.36 5.47 15.54
N PRO A 164 12.02 5.45 15.71
CA PRO A 164 11.40 4.78 16.84
C PRO A 164 11.62 3.26 16.77
N THR A 165 11.74 2.65 17.94
CA THR A 165 11.68 1.18 18.10
C THR A 165 10.28 0.66 17.80
N GLU A 166 10.14 -0.63 17.49
CA GLU A 166 8.83 -1.24 17.28
C GLU A 166 7.92 -1.05 18.51
N GLU A 167 8.45 -1.15 19.73
CA GLU A 167 7.70 -0.94 20.97
C GLU A 167 7.14 0.49 21.08
N GLN A 168 7.90 1.49 20.61
CA GLN A 168 7.44 2.89 20.59
C GLN A 168 6.35 3.11 19.55
N ILE A 169 6.45 2.46 18.39
CA ILE A 169 5.42 2.52 17.34
C ILE A 169 4.13 1.89 17.87
N VAL A 170 4.22 0.68 18.42
CA VAL A 170 3.09 -0.03 19.03
C VAL A 170 2.42 0.81 20.10
N ARG A 171 3.21 1.40 21.01
CA ARG A 171 2.67 2.26 22.06
C ARG A 171 1.88 3.46 21.50
N LEU A 172 2.40 4.14 20.48
CA LEU A 172 1.69 5.26 19.85
C LEU A 172 0.39 4.83 19.18
N VAL A 173 0.38 3.65 18.55
CA VAL A 173 -0.80 3.08 17.91
C VAL A 173 -1.86 2.71 18.95
N ASP A 174 -1.48 2.02 20.02
CA ASP A 174 -2.38 1.63 21.11
C ASP A 174 -2.98 2.87 21.81
N GLU A 175 -2.15 3.86 22.17
CA GLU A 175 -2.62 5.11 22.79
C GLU A 175 -3.60 5.87 21.87
N THR A 176 -3.38 5.82 20.56
CA THR A 176 -4.28 6.43 19.56
C THR A 176 -5.62 5.69 19.48
N MET A 177 -5.58 4.35 19.39
CA MET A 177 -6.80 3.53 19.34
C MET A 177 -7.63 3.72 20.61
N ASP A 178 -7.00 3.65 21.78
CA ASP A 178 -7.66 3.84 23.07
C ASP A 178 -8.30 5.23 23.18
N SER A 179 -7.60 6.26 22.72
CA SER A 179 -8.14 7.62 22.69
C SER A 179 -9.35 7.77 21.76
N ILE A 180 -9.41 7.02 20.65
CA ILE A 180 -10.54 7.04 19.72
C ILE A 180 -11.72 6.27 20.30
N LEU A 181 -11.48 5.09 20.88
CA LEU A 181 -12.50 4.27 21.53
C LEU A 181 -13.16 4.96 22.72
N ALA A 182 -12.42 5.80 23.44
CA ALA A 182 -12.96 6.54 24.58
C ALA A 182 -13.91 7.69 24.18
N ARG A 183 -14.02 8.02 22.88
CA ARG A 183 -14.88 9.12 22.41
C ARG A 183 -16.34 8.68 22.37
N LYS A 184 -17.23 9.62 22.73
CA LYS A 184 -18.68 9.44 22.59
C LYS A 184 -19.16 9.60 21.14
N GLU A 185 -18.44 10.38 20.35
CA GLU A 185 -18.76 10.69 18.96
C GLU A 185 -17.59 10.29 18.05
N PRO A 186 -17.86 9.61 16.91
CA PRO A 186 -16.88 9.29 15.89
C PRO A 186 -16.18 10.54 15.33
N ILE A 187 -14.96 10.35 14.80
CA ILE A 187 -14.22 11.41 14.13
C ILE A 187 -14.53 11.33 12.64
N GLN A 188 -15.32 12.27 12.13
CA GLN A 188 -15.57 12.40 10.69
C GLN A 188 -14.48 13.25 10.04
N LEU A 189 -13.68 12.61 9.19
CA LEU A 189 -12.70 13.26 8.32
C LEU A 189 -13.20 13.07 6.89
N SER A 190 -14.23 13.83 6.53
CA SER A 190 -14.76 13.94 5.16
C SER A 190 -13.93 14.94 4.36
#